data_AF-A0A2A5XWH7-F1
#
_entry.id   AF-A0A2A5XWH7-F1
#
_cell.length_a   1.000
_cell.length_b   1.000
_cell.length_c   1.000
_cell.angle_alpha   90.00
_cell.angle_beta   90.00
_cell.angle_gamma   90.00
#
_symmetry.space_group_name_H-M   'P 1'
#
loop_
_entity.id
_entity.type
_entity.pdbx_description
1 polymer ?
#
loop_
_entity_poly.entity_id
_entity_poly.type
_entity_poly.pdbx_seq_one_letter_code
_entity_poly.pdbx_strand_id
1 'polypeptide(L)' 'NSNKYGYWINNKKYNNAEDWFNSSTNKNGSWWNEWYEWKKLYLGEMELNKKIKIDLTDLIELAPGSYVKKKNK' A
#
# COMPACT_ATOMS: atom_id res chain seq x y z
N ASN A 1 8.67 -10.73 11.49
CA ASN A 1 9.35 -9.43 11.69
C ASN A 1 8.37 -8.25 11.58
N SER A 2 7.31 -8.24 12.37
CA SER A 2 6.19 -7.29 12.22
C SER A 2 6.46 -5.91 12.84
N ASN A 3 7.46 -5.81 13.72
CA ASN A 3 7.76 -4.62 14.51
C ASN A 3 9.18 -4.07 14.25
N LYS A 4 9.69 -4.22 13.02
CA LYS A 4 10.94 -3.57 12.63
C LYS A 4 10.58 -2.18 12.10
N TYR A 5 11.17 -1.14 12.69
CA TYR A 5 10.97 0.28 12.36
C TYR A 5 9.63 0.89 12.83
N GLY A 6 9.53 2.22 12.68
CA GLY A 6 8.33 3.02 12.89
C GLY A 6 8.17 4.04 11.76
N TYR A 7 7.06 4.76 11.76
CA TYR A 7 6.71 5.78 10.78
C TYR A 7 6.17 7.04 11.46
N TRP A 8 6.16 8.15 10.74
CA TRP A 8 5.66 9.44 11.22
C TRP A 8 4.37 9.79 10.50
N ILE A 9 3.40 10.31 11.24
CA ILE A 9 2.13 10.78 10.69
C ILE A 9 1.80 12.17 11.19
N ASN A 10 1.24 12.98 10.29
CA ASN A 10 0.66 14.27 10.58
C ASN A 10 -0.41 14.59 9.54
N ASN A 11 -1.57 15.08 9.99
CA ASN A 11 -2.73 15.38 9.14
C ASN A 11 -2.87 16.89 8.83
N LYS A 12 -1.97 17.73 9.33
CA LYS A 12 -1.97 19.18 9.09
C LYS A 12 -1.09 19.54 7.88
N LYS A 13 -1.40 20.67 7.25
CA LYS A 13 -0.58 21.27 6.20
C LYS A 13 0.50 22.17 6.83
N TYR A 14 1.71 22.09 6.33
CA TYR A 14 2.87 22.90 6.75
C TYR A 14 3.56 23.46 5.51
N ASN A 15 4.29 24.57 5.69
CA ASN A 15 5.00 25.23 4.58
C ASN A 15 6.40 24.64 4.32
N ASN A 16 6.95 23.87 5.27
CA ASN A 16 8.24 23.19 5.13
C ASN A 16 8.22 21.82 5.82
N ALA A 17 9.22 21.00 5.50
CA ALA A 17 9.33 19.62 5.99
C ALA A 17 9.72 19.52 7.48
N GLU A 18 10.52 20.47 7.98
CA GLU A 18 11.02 20.47 9.35
C GLU A 18 9.88 20.66 10.35
N ASP A 19 9.01 21.64 10.09
CA ASP A 19 7.82 21.91 10.91
C ASP A 19 6.84 20.74 10.89
N TRP A 20 6.69 20.07 9.74
CA TRP A 20 5.89 18.85 9.61
C TRP A 20 6.45 17.74 10.50
N PHE A 21 7.77 17.51 10.46
CA PHE A 21 8.43 16.44 11.21
C PHE A 21 8.38 16.68 12.72
N ASN A 22 8.71 17.89 13.16
CA ASN A 22 8.68 18.27 14.58
C ASN A 22 7.29 18.18 15.19
N SER A 23 6.25 18.35 14.39
CA SER A 23 4.85 18.24 14.82
C SER A 23 4.25 16.85 14.60
N SER A 24 4.99 15.91 14.02
CA SER A 24 4.51 14.57 13.68
C SER A 24 4.50 13.62 14.88
N THR A 25 3.58 12.66 14.88
CA THR A 25 3.57 11.57 15.85
C THR A 25 4.31 10.35 15.28
N ASN A 26 5.27 9.81 16.04
CA ASN A 26 5.90 8.54 15.70
C ASN A 26 4.98 7.37 16.09
N LYS A 27 4.77 6.44 15.16
CA LYS A 27 4.04 5.19 15.36
C LYS A 27 4.96 3.99 15.06
N ASN A 28 4.90 2.96 15.90
CA ASN A 28 5.66 1.74 15.69
C ASN A 28 5.05 0.85 14.60
N GLY A 29 5.89 0.08 13.91
CA GLY A 29 5.48 -0.90 12.89
C GLY A 29 5.45 -0.33 11.47
N SER A 30 4.75 -1.03 10.58
CA SER A 30 4.65 -0.66 9.16
C SER A 30 3.57 0.40 8.92
N TRP A 31 3.87 1.38 8.08
CA TRP A 31 2.92 2.38 7.59
C TRP A 31 1.80 1.78 6.71
N TRP A 32 1.96 0.53 6.24
CA TRP A 32 0.96 -0.15 5.40
C TRP A 32 -0.43 -0.19 6.02
N ASN A 33 -0.53 -0.37 7.34
CA ASN A 33 -1.82 -0.40 8.02
C ASN A 33 -2.52 0.96 7.95
N GLU A 34 -1.78 2.05 8.20
CA GLU A 34 -2.30 3.41 8.11
C GLU A 34 -2.77 3.74 6.69
N TRP A 35 -1.97 3.37 5.68
CA TRP A 35 -2.34 3.54 4.28
C TRP A 35 -3.59 2.72 3.90
N TYR A 36 -3.70 1.49 4.40
CA TYR A 36 -4.87 0.66 4.15
C TYR A 36 -6.14 1.28 4.74
N GLU A 37 -6.09 1.78 5.97
CA GLU A 37 -7.23 2.49 6.58
C GLU A 37 -7.63 3.74 5.78
N TRP A 38 -6.65 4.55 5.36
CA TRP A 38 -6.92 5.70 4.48
C TRP A 38 -7.56 5.26 3.14
N LYS A 39 -7.06 4.18 2.54
CA LYS A 39 -7.53 3.67 1.25
C LYS A 39 -8.96 3.15 1.30
N LYS A 40 -9.42 2.58 2.42
CA LYS A 40 -10.79 2.06 2.57
C LYS A 40 -11.87 3.09 2.25
N LEU A 41 -11.61 4.36 2.55
CA LEU A 41 -12.51 5.47 2.25
C LEU A 41 -12.79 5.64 0.75
N TYR A 42 -11.92 5.09 -0.11
CA TYR A 42 -11.96 5.24 -1.57
C TYR A 42 -12.23 3.93 -2.31
N LEU A 43 -12.41 2.81 -1.60
CA LEU A 43 -12.58 1.47 -2.22
C LEU A 43 -14.00 1.21 -2.73
N GLY A 44 -14.96 2.11 -2.48
CA GLY A 44 -16.37 1.90 -2.80
C GLY A 44 -17.00 0.79 -1.96
N GLU A 45 -18.18 0.31 -2.35
CA GLU A 45 -18.83 -0.83 -1.67
C GLU A 45 -18.01 -2.11 -1.87
N MET A 46 -17.57 -2.70 -0.76
CA MET A 46 -16.92 -4.00 -0.79
C MET A 46 -17.95 -5.11 -0.87
N GLU A 47 -18.13 -5.68 -2.06
CA GLU A 47 -18.85 -6.93 -2.22
C GLU A 47 -17.98 -8.09 -1.72
N LEU A 48 -18.22 -8.53 -0.48
CA LEU A 48 -17.46 -9.59 0.21
C LEU A 48 -17.37 -10.91 -0.57
N ASN A 49 -18.32 -11.14 -1.49
CA ASN A 49 -18.53 -12.40 -2.20
C ASN A 49 -18.48 -12.28 -3.72
N LYS A 50 -17.87 -11.23 -4.27
CA LYS A 50 -17.71 -11.11 -5.72
C LYS A 50 -16.76 -12.19 -6.22
N LYS A 51 -17.31 -13.35 -6.61
CA LYS A 51 -16.56 -14.37 -7.36
C LYS A 51 -16.21 -13.78 -8.71
N ILE A 52 -14.98 -13.30 -8.85
CA ILE A 52 -14.41 -12.96 -10.16
C ILE A 52 -14.29 -14.29 -10.91
N LYS A 53 -15.17 -14.52 -11.89
CA LYS A 53 -14.95 -15.59 -12.87
C LYS A 53 -13.82 -15.12 -13.77
N ILE A 54 -12.63 -15.64 -13.52
CA ILE A 54 -11.49 -15.42 -14.38
C ILE A 54 -11.65 -16.41 -15.53
N ASP A 55 -11.82 -15.89 -16.75
CA ASP A 55 -11.70 -16.71 -17.94
C ASP A 55 -10.21 -17.03 -18.14
N LEU A 56 -9.85 -18.31 -18.06
CA LEU A 56 -8.47 -18.76 -18.15
C LEU A 56 -8.07 -19.06 -19.60
N THR A 57 -8.99 -18.97 -20.57
CA THR A 57 -8.65 -19.21 -21.99
C THR A 57 -7.67 -18.19 -22.53
N ASP A 58 -7.65 -16.97 -21.98
CA ASP A 58 -6.74 -15.88 -22.37
C ASP A 58 -5.55 -15.73 -21.41
N LEU A 59 -5.28 -16.74 -20.58
CA LEU A 59 -4.15 -16.70 -19.65
C LEU A 59 -2.82 -16.76 -20.41
N ILE A 60 -2.11 -15.63 -20.45
CA ILE A 60 -0.80 -15.54 -21.11
C ILE A 60 0.28 -16.26 -20.29
N GLU A 61 0.41 -15.94 -18.99
CA GLU A 61 1.32 -16.60 -18.06
C GLU A 61 0.90 -16.36 -16.61
N LEU A 62 1.40 -17.20 -15.68
CA LEU A 62 1.17 -17.01 -14.25
C LEU A 62 2.01 -15.86 -13.69
N ALA A 63 1.45 -15.12 -12.74
CA ALA A 63 2.18 -14.13 -11.96
C ALA A 63 3.45 -14.75 -11.31
N PRO A 64 4.56 -14.00 -11.21
CA PRO A 64 4.72 -12.56 -11.48
C PRO A 64 5.07 -12.23 -12.94
N GLY A 65 4.99 -13.20 -13.85
CA GLY A 65 5.33 -13.02 -15.26
C GLY A 65 6.83 -13.03 -15.57
N SER A 66 7.13 -13.03 -16.86
CA SER A 66 8.48 -13.09 -17.45
C SER A 66 9.20 -11.74 -17.43
N TYR A 67 8.44 -10.64 -17.47
CA TYR A 67 9.00 -9.29 -17.58
C TYR A 67 9.86 -8.93 -16.36
N VAL A 68 9.40 -9.25 -15.15
CA VAL A 68 10.16 -9.02 -13.92
C VAL A 68 11.38 -9.93 -13.79
N LYS A 69 11.42 -11.05 -14.53
CA LYS A 69 12.50 -12.04 -14.50
C LYS A 69 13.62 -11.73 -15.48
N LYS A 70 13.46 -10.73 -16.36
CA LYS A 70 14.54 -10.28 -17.24
C LYS A 70 15.70 -9.76 -16.40
N LYS A 71 16.88 -10.34 -16.61
CA LYS A 71 18.14 -9.82 -16.08
C LYS A 71 18.66 -8.72 -17.02
N ASN A 72 19.28 -7.70 -16.45
CA ASN A 72 20.04 -6.73 -17.22
C ASN A 72 21.21 -7.44 -17.93
N LYS A 73 21.46 -7.07 -19.18
CA LYS A 73 22.61 -7.54 -19.96
C LYS A 73 23.88 -6.87 -19.48
#